data_AF-A0A9E3FIG3-F1
#
_entry.id   AF-A0A9E3FIG3-F1
#
_cell.length_a   1.000
_cell.length_b   1.000
_cell.length_c   1.000
_cell.angle_alpha   90.00
_cell.angle_beta   90.00
_cell.angle_gamma   90.00
#
_symmetry.space_group_name_H-M   'P 1'
#
loop_
_entity.id
_entity.type
_entity.pdbx_description
1 polymer ?
#
loop_
_entity_poly.entity_id
_entity_poly.type
_entity_poly.pdbx_seq_one_letter_code
_entity_poly.pdbx_strand_id
1 'polypeptide(L)'
;MSVPLLDIQNLAGAGEVGAVALFFLLAAATLVSEDATCVTAGLLVAKGEASFAVAASGSLFGIFVGDVLLFLAGRFAGRPALRVAPLKWFVRAGDVARSSEWFERRGPAVILLSRFLPGTRVATYFAAGLLETSFPKFSLYFLLAAAAWTPLVVGLAATLGAGAGTLTRLALAGAAAYALVRVGLRLASYRGRRLLVSRWRRTTRWEFWPPYVFYAPVAAYVLLLGIRHRCLTLFTCANPSIPAGGFVGESKLDILRGLSSSTWSRSHVAPATRIDSALDADARLRAAWLFMEERGLCFPVVVKPDAGQRGEGVRVVRSDAELEDALRREACDLLVQEYAPGQEFGVFYYRRLGEERGRIFSITEKRFPEVEGDGRSTLEELILKDERAVCMARFHLKQHAARLGEVLAGGERFALVELGSHCRGALFLDGSRFKTEALERSIDRLSRGFGGFYFGRFDIRTPSPEDFRRGRNFKVVELNGVTSEATHIYDPTHGLLYAYKVLFRQWRLAFEIGALNRARGARPVTLFELVGLTRKAFRLGGE
;
A
#
# COMPACT_ATOMS: atom_id res chain seq x y z
N MET A 1 -27.53 -10.88 -48.57
CA MET A 1 -26.77 -12.14 -48.69
C MET A 1 -26.89 -12.88 -47.38
N SER A 2 -27.83 -13.83 -47.34
CA SER A 2 -28.11 -14.73 -46.23
C SER A 2 -27.01 -15.81 -46.16
N VAL A 3 -26.34 -15.90 -45.01
CA VAL A 3 -25.49 -17.05 -44.68
C VAL A 3 -26.43 -18.25 -44.48
N PRO A 4 -26.20 -19.40 -45.12
CA PRO A 4 -27.04 -20.57 -44.92
C PRO A 4 -26.80 -21.09 -43.50
N LEU A 5 -27.75 -20.87 -42.59
CA LEU A 5 -27.84 -21.67 -41.38
C LEU A 5 -28.07 -23.11 -41.83
N LEU A 6 -27.07 -23.96 -41.62
CA LEU A 6 -27.23 -25.41 -41.67
C LEU A 6 -28.46 -25.79 -40.85
N ASP A 7 -29.40 -26.44 -41.52
CA ASP A 7 -30.68 -26.86 -40.99
C ASP A 7 -30.46 -28.04 -40.03
N ILE A 8 -30.15 -27.73 -38.76
CA ILE A 8 -29.85 -28.70 -37.69
C ILE A 8 -31.02 -29.68 -37.50
N GLN A 9 -32.24 -29.30 -37.90
CA GLN A 9 -33.43 -30.18 -37.85
C GLN A 9 -33.32 -31.40 -38.77
N ASN A 10 -32.58 -31.33 -39.88
CA ASN A 10 -32.40 -32.46 -40.80
C ASN A 10 -31.34 -33.48 -40.33
N LEU A 11 -30.49 -33.13 -39.36
CA LEU A 11 -29.50 -34.05 -38.80
C LEU A 11 -30.10 -34.95 -37.70
N ALA A 12 -31.15 -34.51 -37.02
CA ALA A 12 -31.83 -35.33 -36.00
C ALA A 12 -32.63 -36.51 -36.60
N GLY A 13 -33.00 -36.44 -37.89
CA GLY A 13 -33.71 -37.51 -38.61
C GLY A 13 -32.80 -38.60 -39.22
N ALA A 14 -31.47 -38.46 -39.12
CA ALA A 14 -30.49 -39.30 -39.85
C ALA A 14 -29.80 -40.38 -39.00
N GLY A 15 -30.41 -40.81 -37.89
CA GLY A 15 -29.87 -41.89 -37.05
C GLY A 15 -28.41 -41.66 -36.63
N GLU A 16 -27.54 -42.67 -36.84
CA GLU A 16 -26.12 -42.61 -36.47
C GLU A 16 -25.32 -41.52 -37.22
N VAL A 17 -25.69 -41.20 -38.46
CA VAL A 17 -24.99 -40.19 -39.28
C VAL A 17 -25.17 -38.78 -38.70
N GLY A 18 -26.37 -38.49 -38.19
CA GLY A 18 -26.69 -37.25 -37.49
C GLY A 18 -25.89 -37.07 -36.19
N ALA A 19 -25.76 -38.16 -35.42
CA ALA A 19 -24.99 -38.17 -34.19
C ALA A 19 -23.50 -37.91 -34.42
N VAL A 20 -22.92 -38.53 -35.47
CA VAL A 20 -21.51 -38.32 -35.84
C VAL A 20 -21.26 -36.89 -36.33
N ALA A 21 -22.14 -36.33 -37.16
CA ALA A 21 -22.02 -34.95 -37.61
C ALA A 21 -22.12 -33.95 -36.45
N LEU A 22 -23.06 -34.16 -35.53
CA LEU A 22 -23.21 -33.33 -34.33
C LEU A 22 -21.99 -33.42 -33.41
N PHE A 23 -21.41 -34.62 -33.25
CA PHE A 23 -20.17 -34.83 -32.50
C PHE A 23 -19.05 -33.93 -33.02
N PHE A 24 -18.78 -33.96 -34.33
CA PHE A 24 -17.72 -33.15 -34.93
C PHE A 24 -18.03 -31.65 -34.93
N LEU A 25 -19.30 -31.27 -35.03
CA LEU A 25 -19.72 -29.88 -34.96
C LEU A 25 -19.51 -29.30 -33.56
N LEU A 26 -19.85 -30.03 -32.50
CA LEU A 26 -19.55 -29.65 -31.12
C LEU A 26 -18.03 -29.60 -30.88
N ALA A 27 -17.29 -30.58 -31.41
CA ALA A 27 -15.84 -30.59 -31.33
C ALA A 27 -15.22 -29.34 -31.99
N ALA A 28 -15.70 -28.93 -33.16
CA ALA A 28 -15.22 -27.71 -33.82
C ALA A 28 -15.63 -26.44 -33.07
N ALA A 29 -16.87 -26.37 -32.56
CA ALA A 29 -17.38 -25.21 -31.84
C ALA A 29 -16.62 -24.95 -30.51
N THR A 30 -16.18 -26.00 -29.81
CA THR A 30 -15.36 -25.86 -28.60
C THR A 30 -14.00 -25.19 -28.87
N LEU A 31 -13.45 -25.26 -30.08
CA LEU A 31 -12.22 -24.54 -30.47
C LEU A 31 -12.42 -23.02 -30.51
N VAL A 32 -13.65 -22.57 -30.78
CA VAL A 32 -14.01 -21.15 -30.79
C VAL A 32 -14.36 -20.68 -29.37
N SER A 33 -15.21 -21.43 -28.69
CA SER A 33 -15.65 -21.11 -27.34
C SER A 33 -16.11 -22.36 -26.59
N GLU A 34 -15.18 -22.98 -25.85
CA GLU A 34 -15.41 -24.15 -25.01
C GLU A 34 -16.63 -23.98 -24.09
N ASP A 35 -16.66 -22.92 -23.27
CA ASP A 35 -17.67 -22.80 -22.20
C ASP A 35 -19.08 -22.60 -22.77
N ALA A 36 -19.20 -21.76 -23.80
CA ALA A 36 -20.47 -21.58 -24.51
C ALA A 36 -20.92 -22.88 -25.19
N THR A 37 -20.00 -23.63 -25.80
CA THR A 37 -20.33 -24.88 -26.49
C THR A 37 -20.80 -25.95 -25.52
N CYS A 38 -20.16 -26.10 -24.34
CA CYS A 38 -20.62 -27.04 -23.31
C CYS A 38 -22.04 -26.70 -22.81
N VAL A 39 -22.34 -25.41 -22.65
CA VAL A 39 -23.70 -24.96 -22.27
C VAL A 39 -24.68 -25.24 -23.40
N THR A 40 -24.35 -24.91 -24.65
CA THR A 40 -25.20 -25.19 -25.82
C THR A 40 -25.43 -26.69 -25.99
N ALA A 41 -24.39 -27.51 -25.82
CA ALA A 41 -24.49 -28.98 -25.87
C ALA A 41 -25.46 -29.51 -24.81
N GLY A 42 -25.39 -28.99 -23.58
CA GLY A 42 -26.37 -29.33 -22.53
C GLY A 42 -27.79 -28.87 -22.87
N LEU A 43 -27.97 -27.69 -23.46
CA LEU A 43 -29.29 -27.23 -23.90
C LEU A 43 -29.87 -28.08 -25.04
N LEU A 44 -29.04 -28.58 -25.97
CA LEU A 44 -29.47 -29.51 -27.01
C LEU A 44 -29.94 -30.84 -26.40
N VAL A 45 -29.25 -31.32 -25.36
CA VAL A 45 -29.68 -32.50 -24.59
C VAL A 45 -31.01 -32.24 -23.87
N ALA A 46 -31.17 -31.06 -23.26
CA ALA A 46 -32.42 -30.68 -22.58
C ALA A 46 -33.63 -30.63 -23.53
N LYS A 47 -33.41 -30.24 -24.79
CA LYS A 47 -34.45 -30.20 -25.84
C LYS A 47 -34.73 -31.56 -26.49
N GLY A 48 -33.96 -32.60 -26.15
CA GLY A 48 -34.05 -33.91 -26.80
C GLY A 48 -33.45 -33.97 -28.21
N GLU A 49 -32.72 -32.93 -28.62
CA GLU A 49 -32.09 -32.83 -29.96
C GLU A 49 -30.74 -33.56 -30.02
N ALA A 50 -30.15 -33.91 -28.87
CA ALA A 50 -28.88 -34.61 -28.77
C ALA A 50 -28.88 -35.63 -27.62
N SER A 51 -28.21 -36.77 -27.80
CA SER A 51 -27.95 -37.68 -26.68
C SER A 51 -26.85 -37.11 -25.78
N PHE A 52 -26.95 -37.34 -24.47
CA PHE A 52 -25.93 -36.89 -23.52
C PHE A 52 -24.54 -37.44 -23.87
N ALA A 53 -24.47 -38.69 -24.34
CA ALA A 53 -23.22 -39.33 -24.75
C ALA A 53 -22.54 -38.58 -25.90
N VAL A 54 -23.29 -38.23 -26.96
CA VAL A 54 -22.77 -37.49 -28.12
C VAL A 54 -22.36 -36.07 -27.72
N ALA A 55 -23.20 -35.39 -26.93
CA ALA A 55 -22.94 -34.03 -26.48
C ALA A 55 -21.69 -33.93 -25.58
N ALA A 56 -21.56 -34.82 -24.60
CA ALA A 56 -20.43 -34.83 -23.67
C ALA A 56 -19.13 -35.30 -24.34
N SER A 57 -19.17 -36.36 -25.14
CA SER A 57 -17.98 -36.89 -25.81
C SER A 57 -17.47 -35.97 -26.93
N GLY A 58 -18.37 -35.36 -27.72
CA GLY A 58 -18.00 -34.40 -28.76
C GLY A 58 -17.37 -33.13 -28.19
N SER A 59 -17.96 -32.60 -27.11
CA SER A 59 -17.39 -31.46 -26.38
C SER A 59 -16.04 -31.82 -25.77
N LEU A 60 -15.92 -32.97 -25.11
CA LEU A 60 -14.67 -33.43 -24.50
C LEU A 60 -13.56 -33.59 -25.55
N PHE A 61 -13.87 -34.16 -26.71
CA PHE A 61 -12.91 -34.36 -27.79
C PHE A 61 -12.39 -33.04 -28.34
N GLY A 62 -13.27 -32.09 -28.66
CA GLY A 62 -12.84 -30.79 -29.17
C GLY A 62 -12.03 -29.98 -28.17
N ILE A 63 -12.39 -30.04 -26.88
CA ILE A 63 -11.59 -29.44 -25.81
C ILE A 63 -10.22 -30.10 -25.72
N PHE A 64 -10.19 -31.44 -25.81
CA PHE A 64 -8.93 -32.17 -25.78
C PHE A 64 -7.98 -31.73 -26.88
N VAL A 65 -8.50 -31.63 -28.11
CA VAL A 65 -7.74 -31.17 -29.28
C VAL A 65 -7.30 -29.72 -29.09
N GLY A 66 -8.19 -28.81 -28.68
CA GLY A 66 -7.89 -27.39 -28.50
C GLY A 66 -6.79 -27.12 -27.47
N ASP A 67 -6.86 -27.76 -26.31
CA ASP A 67 -5.88 -27.59 -25.24
C ASP A 67 -4.53 -28.26 -25.55
N VAL A 68 -4.55 -29.37 -26.31
CA VAL A 68 -3.32 -29.96 -26.89
C VAL A 68 -2.68 -29.00 -27.88
N LEU A 69 -3.45 -28.38 -28.78
CA LEU A 69 -2.92 -27.37 -29.72
C LEU A 69 -2.30 -26.19 -28.97
N LEU A 70 -2.91 -25.75 -27.88
CA LEU A 70 -2.38 -24.69 -27.04
C LEU A 70 -1.06 -25.09 -26.34
N PHE A 71 -0.97 -26.32 -25.83
CA PHE A 71 0.26 -26.88 -25.28
C PHE A 71 1.37 -26.94 -26.35
N LEU A 72 1.05 -27.42 -27.55
CA LEU A 72 2.00 -27.47 -28.67
C LEU A 72 2.44 -26.07 -29.12
N ALA A 73 1.53 -25.09 -29.12
CA ALA A 73 1.86 -23.69 -29.36
C ALA A 73 2.85 -23.16 -28.30
N GLY A 74 2.66 -23.48 -27.03
CA GLY A 74 3.63 -23.16 -25.97
C GLY A 74 5.00 -23.81 -26.22
N ARG A 75 5.01 -25.09 -26.61
CA ARG A 75 6.23 -25.88 -26.84
C ARG A 75 7.04 -25.43 -28.04
N PHE A 76 6.39 -25.12 -29.15
CA PHE A 76 7.07 -24.76 -30.39
C PHE A 76 7.24 -23.24 -30.57
N ALA A 77 6.25 -22.44 -30.16
CA ALA A 77 6.25 -20.99 -30.36
C ALA A 77 6.53 -20.18 -29.08
N GLY A 78 6.56 -20.80 -27.89
CA GLY A 78 6.72 -20.09 -26.62
C GLY A 78 8.08 -19.40 -26.47
N ARG A 79 9.19 -20.09 -26.71
CA ARG A 79 10.54 -19.51 -26.58
C ARG A 79 10.79 -18.33 -27.55
N PRO A 80 10.40 -18.40 -28.84
CA PRO A 80 10.42 -17.23 -29.73
C PRO A 80 9.48 -16.11 -29.27
N ALA A 81 8.25 -16.43 -28.84
CA ALA A 81 7.24 -15.45 -28.45
C ALA A 81 7.63 -14.62 -27.21
N LEU A 82 8.42 -15.18 -26.28
CA LEU A 82 8.97 -14.45 -25.13
C LEU A 82 9.90 -13.28 -25.51
N ARG A 83 10.43 -13.28 -26.74
CA ARG A 83 11.32 -12.20 -27.25
C ARG A 83 10.55 -11.06 -27.92
N VAL A 84 9.25 -11.23 -28.15
CA VAL A 84 8.39 -10.29 -28.88
C VAL A 84 7.41 -9.61 -27.91
N ALA A 85 7.07 -8.34 -28.14
CA ALA A 85 6.05 -7.65 -27.34
C ALA A 85 4.64 -8.19 -27.68
N PRO A 86 3.70 -8.28 -26.71
CA PRO A 86 3.81 -7.79 -25.33
C PRO A 86 4.36 -8.81 -24.33
N LEU A 87 4.57 -10.08 -24.71
CA LEU A 87 4.99 -11.14 -23.77
C LEU A 87 6.32 -10.82 -23.08
N LYS A 88 7.26 -10.17 -23.78
CA LYS A 88 8.55 -9.72 -23.19
C LYS A 88 8.40 -8.75 -22.01
N TRP A 89 7.25 -8.07 -21.90
CA TRP A 89 6.96 -7.13 -20.81
C TRP A 89 6.47 -7.82 -19.53
N PHE A 90 5.93 -9.03 -19.64
CA PHE A 90 5.30 -9.75 -18.53
C PHE A 90 6.15 -10.89 -17.96
N VAL A 91 7.07 -11.46 -18.73
CA VAL A 91 7.82 -12.66 -18.32
C VAL A 91 9.32 -12.45 -18.54
N ARG A 92 10.11 -12.39 -17.46
CA ARG A 92 11.57 -12.31 -17.53
C ARG A 92 12.19 -13.70 -17.63
N ALA A 93 13.30 -13.84 -18.36
CA ALA A 93 13.96 -15.14 -18.59
C ALA A 93 14.34 -15.89 -17.29
N GLY A 94 14.69 -15.17 -16.22
CA GLY A 94 15.00 -15.75 -14.90
C GLY A 94 13.79 -16.31 -14.13
N ASP A 95 12.56 -15.94 -14.50
CA ASP A 95 11.32 -16.46 -13.89
C ASP A 95 10.92 -17.80 -14.52
N VAL A 96 11.32 -18.05 -15.77
CA VAL A 96 11.04 -19.28 -16.51
C VAL A 96 11.82 -20.47 -15.93
N ALA A 97 13.11 -20.29 -15.60
CA ALA A 97 13.93 -21.34 -14.99
C ALA A 97 13.40 -21.77 -13.60
N ARG A 98 12.99 -20.81 -12.78
CA ARG A 98 12.39 -21.05 -11.45
C ARG A 98 10.99 -21.68 -11.53
N SER A 99 10.26 -21.33 -12.58
CA SER A 99 8.91 -21.86 -12.84
C SER A 99 8.96 -23.31 -13.35
N SER A 100 10.02 -23.72 -14.04
CA SER A 100 10.21 -25.11 -14.49
C SER A 100 10.26 -26.10 -13.32
N GLU A 101 11.11 -25.84 -12.32
CA GLU A 101 11.30 -26.73 -11.17
C GLU A 101 10.05 -26.78 -10.26
N TRP A 102 9.35 -25.65 -10.12
CA TRP A 102 8.08 -25.58 -9.40
C TRP A 102 6.97 -26.35 -10.14
N PHE A 103 6.91 -26.22 -11.47
CA PHE A 103 5.92 -26.91 -12.31
C PHE A 103 6.21 -28.41 -12.41
N GLU A 104 7.46 -28.87 -12.34
CA GLU A 104 7.77 -30.30 -12.26
C GLU A 104 7.22 -30.93 -10.98
N ARG A 105 7.32 -30.23 -9.83
CA ARG A 105 6.84 -30.74 -8.54
C ARG A 105 5.32 -30.64 -8.36
N ARG A 106 4.65 -29.66 -8.98
CA ARG A 106 3.21 -29.37 -8.77
C ARG A 106 2.36 -29.43 -10.03
N GLY A 107 2.95 -29.66 -11.20
CA GLY A 107 2.34 -29.59 -12.53
C GLY A 107 1.03 -30.37 -12.66
N PRO A 108 0.94 -31.63 -12.20
CA PRO A 108 -0.30 -32.39 -12.24
C PRO A 108 -1.47 -31.71 -11.51
N ALA A 109 -1.21 -31.20 -10.30
CA ALA A 109 -2.22 -30.51 -9.51
C ALA A 109 -2.59 -29.16 -10.13
N VAL A 110 -1.63 -28.44 -10.70
CA VAL A 110 -1.86 -27.14 -11.37
C VAL A 110 -2.69 -27.32 -12.64
N ILE A 111 -2.39 -28.33 -13.47
CA ILE A 111 -3.15 -28.67 -14.68
C ILE A 111 -4.60 -29.02 -14.32
N LEU A 112 -4.79 -29.84 -13.29
CA LEU A 112 -6.12 -30.26 -12.83
C LEU A 112 -6.93 -29.09 -12.24
N LEU A 113 -6.30 -28.27 -11.39
CA LEU A 113 -6.96 -27.13 -10.74
C LEU A 113 -7.26 -25.99 -11.72
N SER A 114 -6.43 -25.77 -12.74
CA SER A 114 -6.62 -24.68 -13.71
C SER A 114 -7.96 -24.73 -14.45
N ARG A 115 -8.56 -25.92 -14.56
CA ARG A 115 -9.86 -26.11 -15.22
C ARG A 115 -11.05 -25.61 -14.39
N PHE A 116 -10.87 -25.47 -13.08
CA PHE A 116 -11.87 -24.91 -12.17
C PHE A 116 -11.71 -23.39 -11.98
N LEU A 117 -10.66 -22.78 -12.54
CA LEU A 117 -10.40 -21.34 -12.45
C LEU A 117 -10.51 -20.67 -13.82
N PRO A 118 -11.54 -19.82 -14.04
CA PRO A 118 -11.72 -19.10 -15.31
C PRO A 118 -10.46 -18.31 -15.73
N GLY A 119 -10.10 -18.41 -17.01
CA GLY A 119 -8.97 -17.69 -17.61
C GLY A 119 -7.58 -18.25 -17.27
N THR A 120 -7.45 -19.17 -16.32
CA THR A 120 -6.14 -19.74 -15.94
C THR A 120 -5.69 -20.89 -16.85
N ARG A 121 -6.63 -21.61 -17.48
CA ARG A 121 -6.33 -22.75 -18.37
C ARG A 121 -5.40 -22.35 -19.52
N VAL A 122 -5.71 -21.24 -20.20
CA VAL A 122 -4.99 -20.80 -21.40
C VAL A 122 -3.52 -20.50 -21.06
N ALA A 123 -3.31 -19.75 -19.98
CA ALA A 123 -1.96 -19.43 -19.51
C ALA A 123 -1.23 -20.68 -19.00
N THR A 124 -1.92 -21.58 -18.29
CA THR A 124 -1.31 -22.78 -17.68
C THR A 124 -0.85 -23.78 -18.73
N TYR A 125 -1.68 -24.09 -19.73
CA TYR A 125 -1.35 -25.10 -20.74
C TYR A 125 -0.31 -24.60 -21.73
N PHE A 126 -0.37 -23.32 -22.09
CA PHE A 126 0.70 -22.67 -22.85
C PHE A 126 2.02 -22.66 -22.07
N ALA A 127 1.99 -22.31 -20.78
CA ALA A 127 3.18 -22.34 -19.92
C ALA A 127 3.74 -23.76 -19.76
N ALA A 128 2.89 -24.78 -19.62
CA ALA A 128 3.31 -26.18 -19.55
C ALA A 128 4.09 -26.61 -20.80
N GLY A 129 3.64 -26.17 -21.99
CA GLY A 129 4.34 -26.37 -23.26
C GLY A 129 5.67 -25.62 -23.32
N LEU A 130 5.67 -24.35 -22.94
CA LEU A 130 6.87 -23.49 -22.88
C LEU A 130 7.96 -24.07 -21.97
N LEU A 131 7.56 -24.68 -20.85
CA LEU A 131 8.45 -25.34 -19.89
C LEU A 131 8.83 -26.77 -20.28
N GLU A 132 8.48 -27.21 -21.49
CA GLU A 132 8.81 -28.53 -22.03
C GLU A 132 8.34 -29.71 -21.15
N THR A 133 7.19 -29.53 -20.50
CA THR A 133 6.57 -30.60 -19.72
C THR A 133 6.33 -31.84 -20.60
N SER A 134 6.51 -33.04 -20.06
CA SER A 134 6.29 -34.27 -20.83
C SER A 134 4.84 -34.37 -21.34
N PHE A 135 4.66 -34.45 -22.66
CA PHE A 135 3.35 -34.53 -23.32
C PHE A 135 2.44 -35.66 -22.79
N PRO A 136 2.93 -36.89 -22.52
CA PRO A 136 2.08 -37.96 -22.00
C PRO A 136 1.50 -37.64 -20.61
N LYS A 137 2.30 -37.06 -19.71
CA LYS A 137 1.82 -36.67 -18.37
C LYS A 137 0.81 -35.54 -18.48
N PHE A 138 1.10 -34.51 -19.27
CA PHE A 138 0.17 -33.41 -19.53
C PHE A 138 -1.18 -33.95 -20.01
N SER A 139 -1.16 -34.75 -21.09
CA SER A 139 -2.36 -35.29 -21.73
C SER A 139 -3.18 -36.17 -20.78
N LEU A 140 -2.52 -37.00 -19.96
CA LEU A 140 -3.21 -37.85 -18.98
C LEU A 140 -3.93 -37.02 -17.91
N TYR A 141 -3.22 -36.12 -17.22
CA TYR A 141 -3.82 -35.32 -16.14
C TYR A 141 -4.90 -34.38 -16.67
N PHE A 142 -4.67 -33.79 -17.84
CA PHE A 142 -5.65 -32.97 -18.52
C PHE A 142 -6.89 -33.77 -18.92
N LEU A 143 -6.74 -34.94 -19.55
CA LEU A 143 -7.87 -35.77 -19.97
C LEU A 143 -8.70 -36.22 -18.76
N LEU A 144 -8.06 -36.59 -17.65
CA LEU A 144 -8.77 -36.92 -16.39
C LEU A 144 -9.58 -35.72 -15.87
N ALA A 145 -8.99 -34.52 -15.86
CA ALA A 145 -9.69 -33.31 -15.44
C ALA A 145 -10.84 -32.94 -16.39
N ALA A 146 -10.64 -33.07 -17.70
CA ALA A 146 -11.62 -32.76 -18.73
C ALA A 146 -12.77 -33.78 -18.77
N ALA A 147 -12.47 -35.06 -18.59
CA ALA A 147 -13.47 -36.12 -18.50
C ALA A 147 -14.33 -36.01 -17.24
N ALA A 148 -13.82 -35.42 -16.15
CA ALA A 148 -14.61 -35.11 -14.97
C ALA A 148 -15.46 -33.83 -15.15
N TRP A 149 -14.87 -32.74 -15.66
CA TRP A 149 -15.51 -31.43 -15.72
C TRP A 149 -16.53 -31.29 -16.85
N THR A 150 -16.23 -31.81 -18.03
CA THR A 150 -17.04 -31.55 -19.24
C THR A 150 -18.43 -32.20 -19.15
N PRO A 151 -18.57 -33.48 -18.76
CA PRO A 151 -19.89 -34.08 -18.58
C PRO A 151 -20.69 -33.41 -17.44
N LEU A 152 -20.02 -32.92 -16.40
CA LEU A 152 -20.65 -32.18 -15.31
C LEU A 152 -21.29 -30.88 -15.82
N VAL A 153 -20.57 -30.07 -16.61
CA VAL A 153 -21.10 -28.81 -17.17
C VAL A 153 -22.24 -29.07 -18.15
N VAL A 154 -22.07 -30.05 -19.06
CA VAL A 154 -23.12 -30.44 -20.01
C VAL A 154 -24.35 -30.95 -19.28
N GLY A 155 -24.19 -31.78 -18.24
CA GLY A 155 -25.30 -32.32 -17.44
C GLY A 155 -26.01 -31.26 -16.60
N LEU A 156 -25.26 -30.32 -16.00
CA LEU A 156 -25.83 -29.17 -15.30
C LEU A 156 -26.64 -28.28 -16.26
N ALA A 157 -26.10 -27.98 -17.45
CA ALA A 157 -26.83 -27.22 -18.46
C ALA A 157 -28.08 -27.98 -18.96
N ALA A 158 -28.00 -29.31 -19.11
CA ALA A 158 -29.12 -30.15 -19.51
C ALA A 158 -30.25 -30.19 -18.48
N THR A 159 -29.90 -30.28 -17.19
CA THR A 159 -30.87 -30.32 -16.07
C THR A 159 -31.49 -28.96 -15.76
N LEU A 160 -30.77 -27.86 -16.00
CA LEU A 160 -31.26 -26.50 -15.71
C LEU A 160 -32.19 -25.93 -16.80
N GLY A 161 -32.16 -26.48 -18.01
CA GLY A 161 -33.04 -26.09 -19.12
C GLY A 161 -32.89 -24.64 -19.61
N ALA A 162 -33.65 -24.29 -20.67
CA ALA A 162 -33.66 -22.96 -21.27
C ALA A 162 -34.68 -22.02 -20.59
N GLY A 163 -34.50 -21.72 -19.31
CA GLY A 163 -35.33 -20.76 -18.57
C GLY A 163 -34.75 -19.34 -18.57
N ALA A 164 -35.62 -18.32 -18.57
CA ALA A 164 -35.22 -16.93 -18.33
C ALA A 164 -34.66 -16.82 -16.89
N GLY A 165 -33.33 -16.76 -16.76
CA GLY A 165 -32.62 -16.75 -15.49
C GLY A 165 -31.61 -17.89 -15.29
N THR A 166 -31.60 -18.91 -16.16
CA THR A 166 -30.59 -20.00 -16.10
C THR A 166 -29.17 -19.46 -16.24
N LEU A 167 -28.95 -18.53 -17.17
CA LEU A 167 -27.65 -17.86 -17.35
C LEU A 167 -27.23 -17.07 -16.10
N THR A 168 -28.16 -16.37 -15.46
CA THR A 168 -27.90 -15.60 -14.23
C THR A 168 -27.55 -16.53 -13.06
N ARG A 169 -28.26 -17.65 -12.90
CA ARG A 169 -27.98 -18.65 -11.86
C ARG A 169 -26.63 -19.33 -12.07
N LEU A 170 -26.30 -19.68 -13.31
CA LEU A 170 -24.99 -20.23 -13.69
C LEU A 170 -23.87 -19.21 -13.46
N ALA A 171 -24.08 -17.94 -13.80
CA ALA A 171 -23.12 -16.87 -13.55
C ALA A 171 -22.89 -16.62 -12.04
N LEU A 172 -23.95 -16.61 -11.23
CA LEU A 172 -23.86 -16.47 -9.78
C LEU A 172 -23.18 -17.69 -9.14
N ALA A 173 -23.52 -18.91 -9.57
CA ALA A 173 -22.88 -20.14 -9.11
C ALA A 173 -21.38 -20.17 -9.49
N GLY A 174 -21.04 -19.78 -10.72
CA GLY A 174 -19.65 -19.65 -11.17
C GLY A 174 -18.88 -18.58 -10.40
N ALA A 175 -19.49 -17.42 -10.14
CA ALA A 175 -18.90 -16.36 -9.31
C ALA A 175 -18.69 -16.80 -7.86
N ALA A 176 -19.66 -17.52 -7.27
CA ALA A 176 -19.55 -18.10 -5.94
C ALA A 176 -18.47 -19.17 -5.86
N ALA A 177 -18.41 -20.09 -6.83
CA ALA A 177 -17.36 -21.11 -6.93
C ALA A 177 -15.97 -20.46 -7.09
N TYR A 178 -15.84 -19.46 -7.95
CA TYR A 178 -14.60 -18.69 -8.10
C TYR A 178 -14.20 -17.99 -6.79
N ALA A 179 -15.15 -17.37 -6.08
CA ALA A 179 -14.90 -16.74 -4.80
C ALA A 179 -14.45 -17.77 -3.75
N LEU A 180 -15.12 -18.92 -3.67
CA LEU A 180 -14.79 -20.02 -2.77
C LEU A 180 -13.40 -20.59 -3.06
N VAL A 181 -13.06 -20.84 -4.31
CA VAL A 181 -11.73 -21.33 -4.71
C VAL A 181 -10.66 -20.28 -4.40
N ARG A 182 -10.88 -19.01 -4.72
CA ARG A 182 -9.93 -17.93 -4.40
C ARG A 182 -9.72 -17.80 -2.89
N VAL A 183 -10.77 -17.91 -2.09
CA VAL A 183 -10.68 -17.87 -0.62
C VAL A 183 -10.01 -19.15 -0.09
N GLY A 184 -10.38 -20.31 -0.61
CA GLY A 184 -9.80 -21.61 -0.27
C GLY A 184 -8.30 -21.67 -0.53
N LEU A 185 -7.82 -21.20 -1.68
CA LEU A 185 -6.39 -21.11 -2.01
C LEU A 185 -5.64 -20.17 -1.05
N ARG A 186 -6.27 -19.06 -0.63
CA ARG A 186 -5.68 -18.18 0.39
C ARG A 186 -5.64 -18.86 1.75
N LEU A 187 -6.68 -19.59 2.13
CA LEU A 187 -6.74 -20.31 3.41
C LEU A 187 -5.80 -21.53 3.44
N ALA A 188 -5.48 -22.12 2.30
CA ALA A 188 -4.57 -23.27 2.21
C ALA A 188 -3.12 -22.91 2.60
N SER A 189 -2.66 -21.70 2.26
CA SER A 189 -1.31 -21.24 2.58
C SER A 189 -1.25 -20.49 3.91
N TYR A 190 -0.17 -20.69 4.68
CA TYR A 190 0.08 -19.91 5.91
C TYR A 190 0.08 -18.39 5.62
N ARG A 191 0.79 -17.98 4.57
CA ARG A 191 0.83 -16.59 4.11
C ARG A 191 -0.56 -16.04 3.81
N GLY A 192 -1.38 -16.79 3.06
CA GLY A 192 -2.73 -16.33 2.73
C GLY A 192 -3.65 -16.23 3.97
N ARG A 193 -3.56 -17.16 4.93
CA ARG A 193 -4.27 -17.06 6.23
C ARG A 193 -3.88 -15.80 6.99
N ARG A 194 -2.58 -15.53 7.13
CA ARG A 194 -2.10 -14.32 7.86
C ARG A 194 -2.45 -13.02 7.14
N LEU A 195 -2.43 -12.99 5.80
CA LEU A 195 -2.89 -11.82 5.04
C LEU A 195 -4.42 -11.60 5.15
N LEU A 196 -5.21 -12.64 5.38
CA LEU A 196 -6.64 -12.49 5.69
C LEU A 196 -6.83 -11.89 7.10
N VAL A 197 -6.06 -12.35 8.08
CA VAL A 197 -6.03 -11.74 9.43
C VAL A 197 -5.64 -10.26 9.36
N SER A 198 -4.61 -9.92 8.56
CA SER A 198 -4.23 -8.53 8.27
C SER A 198 -5.43 -7.72 7.78
N ARG A 199 -6.14 -8.22 6.76
CA ARG A 199 -7.30 -7.53 6.19
C ARG A 199 -8.40 -7.34 7.23
N TRP A 200 -8.73 -8.38 8.00
CA TRP A 200 -9.73 -8.30 9.05
C TRP A 200 -9.37 -7.25 10.11
N ARG A 201 -8.13 -7.27 10.63
CA ARG A 201 -7.67 -6.29 11.63
C ARG A 201 -7.72 -4.87 11.11
N ARG A 202 -7.31 -4.64 9.87
CA ARG A 202 -7.37 -3.30 9.25
C ARG A 202 -8.80 -2.80 9.07
N THR A 203 -9.78 -3.70 8.92
CA THR A 203 -11.20 -3.33 8.83
C THR A 203 -11.83 -3.09 10.20
N THR A 204 -11.40 -3.79 11.26
CA THR A 204 -11.97 -3.63 12.61
C THR A 204 -11.29 -2.56 13.44
N ARG A 205 -9.99 -2.32 13.21
CA ARG A 205 -9.23 -1.29 13.93
C ARG A 205 -9.23 0.00 13.14
N TRP A 206 -9.82 1.03 13.74
CA TRP A 206 -10.02 2.33 13.12
C TRP A 206 -8.72 3.04 12.73
N GLU A 207 -7.61 2.74 13.40
CA GLU A 207 -6.26 3.26 13.09
C GLU A 207 -5.83 3.01 11.63
N PHE A 208 -6.37 1.96 10.99
CA PHE A 208 -6.05 1.58 9.61
C PHE A 208 -7.15 1.94 8.61
N TRP A 209 -8.21 2.61 9.07
CA TRP A 209 -9.32 2.96 8.19
C TRP A 209 -8.88 3.96 7.12
N PRO A 210 -9.52 3.93 5.95
CA PRO A 210 -9.20 4.90 4.90
C PRO A 210 -9.36 6.34 5.41
N PRO A 211 -8.43 7.25 5.08
CA PRO A 211 -8.46 8.62 5.59
C PRO A 211 -9.79 9.35 5.36
N TYR A 212 -10.46 9.12 4.22
CA TYR A 212 -11.75 9.75 3.92
C TYR A 212 -12.89 9.29 4.84
N VAL A 213 -12.83 8.07 5.40
CA VAL A 213 -13.81 7.59 6.38
C VAL A 213 -13.53 8.21 7.74
N PHE A 214 -12.27 8.14 8.18
CA PHE A 214 -11.86 8.64 9.49
C PHE A 214 -11.97 10.16 9.61
N TYR A 215 -11.52 10.92 8.62
CA TYR A 215 -11.50 12.38 8.71
C TYR A 215 -12.83 13.05 8.32
N ALA A 216 -13.84 12.33 7.84
CA ALA A 216 -15.13 12.95 7.46
C ALA A 216 -15.80 13.71 8.63
N PRO A 217 -15.93 13.14 9.85
CA PRO A 217 -16.46 13.89 11.00
C PRO A 217 -15.59 15.08 11.41
N VAL A 218 -14.26 14.96 11.27
CA VAL A 218 -13.30 16.03 11.57
C VAL A 218 -13.45 17.18 10.58
N ALA A 219 -13.56 16.89 9.29
CA ALA A 219 -13.81 17.88 8.25
C ALA A 219 -15.13 18.61 8.47
N ALA A 220 -16.22 17.88 8.78
CA ALA A 220 -17.50 18.49 9.12
C ALA A 220 -17.39 19.43 10.33
N TYR A 221 -16.67 19.02 11.38
CA TYR A 221 -16.43 19.86 12.55
C TYR A 221 -15.60 21.12 12.24
N VAL A 222 -14.56 21.00 11.42
CA VAL A 222 -13.76 22.14 10.95
C VAL A 222 -14.61 23.12 10.13
N LEU A 223 -15.51 22.63 9.28
CA LEU A 223 -16.46 23.48 8.55
C LEU A 223 -17.42 24.21 9.50
N LEU A 224 -17.95 23.53 10.53
CA LEU A 224 -18.79 24.16 11.56
C LEU A 224 -18.04 25.26 12.32
N LEU A 225 -16.77 25.04 12.67
CA LEU A 225 -15.92 26.08 13.27
C LEU A 225 -15.72 27.27 12.32
N GLY A 226 -15.46 26.98 11.04
CA GLY A 226 -15.36 27.99 9.99
C GLY A 226 -16.60 28.89 9.89
N ILE A 227 -17.79 28.28 9.90
CA ILE A 227 -19.08 28.99 9.92
C ILE A 227 -19.23 29.81 11.21
N ARG A 228 -18.99 29.20 12.38
CA ARG A 228 -19.10 29.85 13.69
C ARG A 228 -18.20 31.10 13.79
N HIS A 229 -16.99 31.04 13.25
CA HIS A 229 -16.05 32.15 13.26
C HIS A 229 -16.15 33.09 12.05
N ARG A 230 -17.12 32.85 11.16
CA ARG A 230 -17.36 33.59 9.90
C ARG A 230 -16.12 33.67 9.01
N CYS A 231 -15.29 32.62 9.01
CA CYS A 231 -14.09 32.52 8.19
C CYS A 231 -13.64 31.05 8.13
N LEU A 232 -13.79 30.42 6.97
CA LEU A 232 -13.47 29.00 6.77
C LEU A 232 -11.98 28.69 6.95
N THR A 233 -11.11 29.65 6.68
CA THR A 233 -9.65 29.50 6.70
C THR A 233 -9.00 30.10 7.95
N LEU A 234 -9.77 30.42 8.99
CA LEU A 234 -9.25 31.13 10.17
C LEU A 234 -8.11 30.39 10.88
N PHE A 235 -8.12 29.05 10.83
CA PHE A 235 -7.04 28.23 11.39
C PHE A 235 -5.66 28.57 10.80
N THR A 236 -5.58 29.15 9.60
CA THR A 236 -4.30 29.59 8.99
C THR A 236 -3.65 30.75 9.73
N CYS A 237 -4.40 31.46 10.58
CA CYS A 237 -3.86 32.48 11.48
C CYS A 237 -3.30 31.89 12.78
N ALA A 238 -3.34 30.57 13.00
CA ALA A 238 -2.86 29.97 14.24
C ALA A 238 -1.36 30.23 14.45
N ASN A 239 -0.56 30.26 13.38
CA ASN A 239 0.86 30.58 13.40
C ASN A 239 1.21 31.67 12.36
N PRO A 240 1.11 32.97 12.70
CA PRO A 240 1.37 34.05 11.75
C PRO A 240 2.76 34.06 11.11
N SER A 241 3.76 33.43 11.75
CA SER A 241 5.13 33.34 11.21
C SER A 241 5.36 32.19 10.23
N ILE A 242 4.37 31.30 10.07
CA ILE A 242 4.46 30.18 9.13
C ILE A 242 3.44 30.42 8.01
N PRO A 243 3.83 30.34 6.72
CA PRO A 243 2.90 30.50 5.61
C PRO A 243 1.66 29.61 5.75
N ALA A 244 0.47 30.20 5.58
CA ALA A 244 -0.83 29.55 5.80
C ALA A 244 -0.98 28.82 7.16
N GLY A 245 -0.22 29.23 8.19
CA GLY A 245 -0.19 28.60 9.51
C GLY A 245 0.52 27.25 9.56
N GLY A 246 1.24 26.88 8.50
CA GLY A 246 1.79 25.55 8.28
C GLY A 246 0.71 24.55 7.87
N PHE A 247 -0.15 24.96 6.94
CA PHE A 247 -1.17 24.06 6.38
C PHE A 247 -0.57 23.12 5.33
N VAL A 248 0.23 23.66 4.41
CA VAL A 248 0.86 22.91 3.33
C VAL A 248 2.04 23.68 2.74
N GLY A 249 3.10 22.96 2.38
CA GLY A 249 4.20 23.50 1.57
C GLY A 249 5.16 24.42 2.32
N GLU A 250 5.16 24.41 3.65
CA GLU A 250 6.14 25.13 4.46
C GLU A 250 7.59 24.64 4.21
N SER A 251 8.54 25.57 4.21
CA SER A 251 9.98 25.23 4.23
C SER A 251 10.34 24.69 5.60
N LYS A 252 10.88 23.47 5.64
CA LYS A 252 11.38 22.87 6.88
C LYS A 252 12.58 23.65 7.42
N LEU A 253 13.46 24.14 6.55
CA LEU A 253 14.63 24.90 7.00
C LEU A 253 14.25 26.22 7.66
N ASP A 254 13.31 26.98 7.07
CA ASP A 254 12.90 28.27 7.64
C ASP A 254 12.28 28.11 9.03
N ILE A 255 11.50 27.04 9.24
CA ILE A 255 10.95 26.70 10.55
C ILE A 255 12.07 26.36 11.55
N LEU A 256 13.05 25.53 11.16
CA LEU A 256 14.18 25.17 12.03
C LEU A 256 15.04 26.39 12.37
N ARG A 257 15.23 27.32 11.43
CA ARG A 257 15.89 28.61 11.66
C ARG A 257 15.10 29.47 12.64
N GLY A 258 13.77 29.53 12.51
CA GLY A 258 12.88 30.23 13.44
C GLY A 258 13.00 29.74 14.89
N LEU A 259 13.19 28.44 15.09
CA LEU A 259 13.44 27.85 16.41
C LEU A 259 14.85 28.14 16.96
N SER A 260 15.80 28.48 16.09
CA SER A 260 17.23 28.60 16.40
C SER A 260 17.67 30.03 16.81
N SER A 261 16.76 30.82 17.40
CA SER A 261 17.00 32.23 17.72
C SER A 261 17.99 32.49 18.86
N SER A 262 18.24 31.52 19.75
CA SER A 262 19.17 31.65 20.89
C SER A 262 20.23 30.54 20.90
N THR A 263 21.35 30.75 21.58
CA THR A 263 22.39 29.71 21.75
C THR A 263 21.81 28.43 22.38
N TRP A 264 20.90 28.58 23.35
CA TRP A 264 20.24 27.45 23.99
C TRP A 264 19.28 26.73 23.04
N SER A 265 18.49 27.45 22.23
CA SER A 265 17.57 26.79 21.31
C SER A 265 18.30 26.13 20.14
N ARG A 266 19.39 26.72 19.66
CA ARG A 266 20.30 26.10 18.65
C ARG A 266 20.86 24.76 19.10
N SER A 267 21.19 24.59 20.38
CA SER A 267 21.69 23.30 20.86
C SER A 267 20.61 22.21 20.86
N HIS A 268 19.32 22.58 20.90
CA HIS A 268 18.17 21.69 20.92
C HIS A 268 17.49 21.51 19.55
N VAL A 269 18.02 22.09 18.47
CA VAL A 269 17.52 21.92 17.11
C VAL A 269 18.60 21.20 16.30
N ALA A 270 18.22 20.17 15.53
CA ALA A 270 19.15 19.47 14.66
C ALA A 270 19.61 20.42 13.52
N PRO A 271 20.92 20.77 13.44
CA PRO A 271 21.43 21.64 12.38
C PRO A 271 21.10 21.08 11.00
N ALA A 272 20.72 21.97 10.09
CA ALA A 272 20.42 21.63 8.71
C ALA A 272 20.88 22.73 7.76
N THR A 273 21.17 22.35 6.51
CA THR A 273 21.37 23.27 5.39
C THR A 273 20.48 22.88 4.22
N ARG A 274 20.14 23.84 3.36
CA ARG A 274 19.43 23.59 2.10
C ARG A 274 20.43 23.42 0.97
N ILE A 275 20.24 22.37 0.21
CA ILE A 275 20.93 22.07 -1.05
C ILE A 275 19.96 22.40 -2.18
N ASP A 276 20.24 23.50 -2.86
CA ASP A 276 19.41 24.06 -3.92
C ASP A 276 19.37 23.11 -5.14
N SER A 277 18.16 22.88 -5.66
CA SER A 277 17.93 22.04 -6.84
C SER A 277 18.46 22.63 -8.14
N ALA A 278 18.69 23.93 -8.21
CA ALA A 278 19.25 24.61 -9.39
C ALA A 278 20.76 24.36 -9.56
N LEU A 279 21.45 23.84 -8.54
CA LEU A 279 22.87 23.52 -8.60
C LEU A 279 23.10 22.20 -9.35
N ASP A 280 24.23 22.10 -10.05
CA ASP A 280 24.68 20.82 -10.61
C ASP A 280 25.05 19.80 -9.50
N ALA A 281 25.13 18.52 -9.87
CA ALA A 281 25.35 17.43 -8.92
C ALA A 281 26.61 17.61 -8.06
N ASP A 282 27.71 18.09 -8.65
CA ASP A 282 28.98 18.24 -7.95
C ASP A 282 28.95 19.45 -7.01
N ALA A 283 28.28 20.54 -7.40
CA ALA A 283 28.03 21.70 -6.56
C ALA A 283 27.11 21.36 -5.38
N ARG A 284 26.07 20.54 -5.60
CA ARG A 284 25.20 20.02 -4.53
C ARG A 284 25.99 19.18 -3.53
N LEU A 285 26.85 18.30 -4.03
CA LEU A 285 27.70 17.46 -3.19
C LEU A 285 28.69 18.33 -2.40
N ARG A 286 29.40 19.26 -3.04
CA ARG A 286 30.32 20.20 -2.36
C ARG A 286 29.61 21.00 -1.27
N ALA A 287 28.40 21.51 -1.52
CA ALA A 287 27.63 22.25 -0.52
C ALA A 287 27.25 21.38 0.70
N ALA A 288 26.91 20.11 0.48
CA ALA A 288 26.65 19.16 1.56
C ALA A 288 27.91 18.89 2.40
N TRP A 289 29.05 18.67 1.73
CA TRP A 289 30.35 18.45 2.38
C TRP A 289 30.81 19.63 3.22
N LEU A 290 30.76 20.85 2.65
CA LEU A 290 31.12 22.08 3.37
C LEU A 290 30.28 22.22 4.65
N PHE A 291 28.97 21.97 4.57
CA PHE A 291 28.11 21.99 5.74
C PHE A 291 28.49 20.93 6.78
N MET A 292 28.78 19.70 6.34
CA MET A 292 29.20 18.63 7.26
C MET A 292 30.52 18.99 7.95
N GLU A 293 31.50 19.55 7.23
CA GLU A 293 32.79 19.99 7.77
C GLU A 293 32.62 21.15 8.76
N GLU A 294 31.91 22.21 8.37
CA GLU A 294 31.63 23.39 9.23
C GLU A 294 30.93 23.02 10.54
N ARG A 295 30.13 21.95 10.53
CA ARG A 295 29.37 21.47 11.68
C ARG A 295 30.01 20.29 12.40
N GLY A 296 31.13 19.77 11.90
CA GLY A 296 31.78 18.57 12.43
C GLY A 296 30.87 17.33 12.42
N LEU A 297 30.05 17.16 11.37
CA LEU A 297 29.12 16.04 11.23
C LEU A 297 29.81 14.83 10.61
N CYS A 298 29.59 13.67 11.20
CA CYS A 298 29.94 12.36 10.64
C CYS A 298 28.67 11.64 10.19
N PHE A 299 28.81 10.60 9.36
CA PHE A 299 27.69 9.72 9.05
C PHE A 299 27.20 8.97 10.32
N PRO A 300 25.89 8.70 10.43
CA PRO A 300 24.85 9.02 9.44
C PRO A 300 24.40 10.50 9.44
N VAL A 301 23.89 10.95 8.29
CA VAL A 301 23.16 12.24 8.14
C VAL A 301 21.79 11.99 7.54
N VAL A 302 20.85 12.93 7.70
CA VAL A 302 19.51 12.85 7.12
C VAL A 302 19.44 13.72 5.88
N VAL A 303 18.99 13.14 4.76
CA VAL A 303 18.65 13.88 3.54
C VAL A 303 17.14 13.85 3.36
N LYS A 304 16.49 15.00 3.18
CA LYS A 304 15.04 15.09 3.00
C LYS A 304 14.61 16.31 2.16
N PRO A 305 13.48 16.26 1.44
CA PRO A 305 12.95 17.44 0.75
C PRO A 305 12.64 18.59 1.73
N ASP A 306 12.98 19.83 1.34
CA ASP A 306 12.68 21.02 2.15
C ASP A 306 11.16 21.19 2.32
N ALA A 307 10.41 21.09 1.22
CA ALA A 307 8.96 21.02 1.22
C ALA A 307 8.51 19.56 0.97
N GLY A 308 7.67 19.01 1.85
CA GLY A 308 7.20 17.62 1.73
C GLY A 308 6.49 17.13 2.99
N GLN A 309 5.68 16.08 2.89
CA GLN A 309 4.84 15.59 3.99
C GLN A 309 5.07 14.08 4.26
N ARG A 310 4.67 13.62 5.45
CA ARG A 310 4.57 12.18 5.81
C ARG A 310 5.87 11.36 5.71
N GLY A 311 7.03 12.01 5.73
CA GLY A 311 8.34 11.36 5.63
C GLY A 311 8.70 10.91 4.21
N GLU A 312 7.96 11.36 3.20
CA GLU A 312 8.30 11.17 1.79
C GLU A 312 9.64 11.80 1.44
N GLY A 313 10.46 11.10 0.66
CA GLY A 313 11.82 11.52 0.30
C GLY A 313 12.86 11.53 1.44
N VAL A 314 12.48 11.23 2.69
CA VAL A 314 13.44 11.20 3.82
C VAL A 314 14.31 9.94 3.74
N ARG A 315 15.63 10.13 3.83
CA ARG A 315 16.65 9.07 3.82
C ARG A 315 17.67 9.30 4.93
N VAL A 316 18.07 8.21 5.60
CA VAL A 316 19.23 8.19 6.50
C VAL A 316 20.42 7.69 5.68
N VAL A 317 21.36 8.59 5.43
CA VAL A 317 22.54 8.38 4.60
C VAL A 317 23.72 7.98 5.48
N ARG A 318 24.36 6.85 5.19
CA ARG A 318 25.42 6.25 6.02
C ARG A 318 26.80 6.25 5.37
N SER A 319 26.90 6.64 4.11
CA SER A 319 28.15 6.64 3.36
C SER A 319 28.16 7.73 2.30
N ASP A 320 29.34 8.01 1.77
CA ASP A 320 29.57 8.96 0.68
C ASP A 320 28.78 8.60 -0.57
N ALA A 321 28.81 7.31 -0.95
CA ALA A 321 28.09 6.81 -2.10
C ALA A 321 26.56 6.98 -1.95
N GLU A 322 26.03 6.78 -0.74
CA GLU A 322 24.61 7.03 -0.45
C GLU A 322 24.27 8.52 -0.48
N LEU A 323 25.17 9.39 -0.04
CA LEU A 323 24.96 10.84 -0.06
C LEU A 323 24.88 11.35 -1.50
N GLU A 324 25.85 10.95 -2.31
CA GLU A 324 25.90 11.30 -3.73
C GLU A 324 24.65 10.82 -4.47
N ASP A 325 24.26 9.57 -4.24
CA ASP A 325 23.05 8.98 -4.83
C ASP A 325 21.76 9.72 -4.40
N ALA A 326 21.64 10.09 -3.12
CA ALA A 326 20.50 10.84 -2.61
C ALA A 326 20.41 12.25 -3.22
N LEU A 327 21.54 12.93 -3.38
CA LEU A 327 21.59 14.28 -3.96
C LEU A 327 21.39 14.28 -5.48
N ARG A 328 21.81 13.25 -6.21
CA ARG A 328 21.65 13.17 -7.68
C ARG A 328 20.23 12.87 -8.13
N ARG A 329 19.47 12.06 -7.37
CA ARG A 329 18.16 11.53 -7.81
C ARG A 329 17.00 12.52 -7.72
N GLU A 330 17.05 13.45 -6.77
CA GLU A 330 15.90 14.30 -6.44
C GLU A 330 16.02 15.66 -7.13
N ALA A 331 15.00 16.03 -7.90
CA ALA A 331 14.92 17.29 -8.65
C ALA A 331 14.36 18.47 -7.84
N CYS A 332 14.28 18.34 -6.51
CA CYS A 332 13.76 19.35 -5.60
C CYS A 332 14.83 19.83 -4.61
N ASP A 333 14.57 20.95 -3.95
CA ASP A 333 15.42 21.46 -2.88
C ASP A 333 15.47 20.44 -1.74
N LEU A 334 16.69 20.04 -1.38
CA LEU A 334 16.94 19.05 -0.33
C LEU A 334 17.48 19.75 0.91
N LEU A 335 17.32 19.09 2.05
CA LEU A 335 17.97 19.40 3.30
C LEU A 335 18.94 18.30 3.66
N VAL A 336 20.17 18.67 4.00
CA VAL A 336 21.11 17.82 4.72
C VAL A 336 21.06 18.23 6.18
N GLN A 337 20.78 17.29 7.07
CA GLN A 337 20.51 17.54 8.49
C GLN A 337 21.27 16.56 9.39
N GLU A 338 21.70 17.02 10.57
CA GLU A 338 22.25 16.18 11.65
C GLU A 338 21.30 15.00 11.95
N TYR A 339 21.85 13.79 11.96
CA TYR A 339 21.12 12.63 12.47
C TYR A 339 21.13 12.65 14.00
N ALA A 340 19.95 12.88 14.60
CA ALA A 340 19.80 12.79 16.05
C ALA A 340 19.49 11.34 16.46
N PRO A 341 20.34 10.66 17.25
CA PRO A 341 20.09 9.29 17.70
C PRO A 341 19.04 9.21 18.81
N GLY A 342 18.64 7.98 19.15
CA GLY A 342 17.75 7.69 20.28
C GLY A 342 16.27 7.64 19.92
N GLN A 343 15.43 7.71 20.95
CA GLN A 343 13.97 7.55 20.84
C GLN A 343 13.31 8.81 20.26
N GLU A 344 12.26 8.63 19.48
CA GLU A 344 11.50 9.71 18.85
C GLU A 344 10.16 9.97 19.56
N PHE A 345 9.87 11.25 19.80
CA PHE A 345 8.65 11.73 20.43
C PHE A 345 7.99 12.83 19.59
N GLY A 346 6.67 12.77 19.43
CA GLY A 346 5.86 13.87 18.92
C GLY A 346 5.26 14.68 20.06
N VAL A 347 5.69 15.92 20.28
CA VAL A 347 5.18 16.82 21.32
C VAL A 347 4.29 17.87 20.71
N PHE A 348 2.98 17.77 20.95
CA PHE A 348 2.02 18.76 20.49
C PHE A 348 1.93 19.89 21.51
N TYR A 349 2.20 21.10 21.07
CA TYR A 349 2.23 22.31 21.89
C TYR A 349 1.17 23.30 21.42
N TYR A 350 0.61 24.05 22.38
CA TYR A 350 -0.15 25.25 22.08
C TYR A 350 0.07 26.34 23.12
N ARG A 351 -0.17 27.59 22.74
CA ARG A 351 -0.22 28.74 23.65
C ARG A 351 -1.28 29.72 23.17
N ARG A 352 -2.21 30.12 24.04
CA ARG A 352 -3.14 31.21 23.70
C ARG A 352 -2.46 32.54 23.93
N LEU A 353 -2.84 33.54 23.13
CA LEU A 353 -2.32 34.90 23.33
C LEU A 353 -2.82 35.46 24.67
N GLY A 354 -1.89 36.04 25.43
CA GLY A 354 -2.15 36.53 26.79
C GLY A 354 -1.83 35.51 27.89
N GLU A 355 -1.61 34.24 27.57
CA GLU A 355 -1.16 33.25 28.56
C GLU A 355 0.34 33.40 28.84
N GLU A 356 0.70 33.43 30.11
CA GLU A 356 2.09 33.52 30.58
C GLU A 356 2.94 32.30 30.25
N ARG A 357 2.34 31.16 29.87
CA ARG A 357 3.02 29.90 29.52
C ARG A 357 2.17 29.10 28.54
N GLY A 358 2.80 28.52 27.53
CA GLY A 358 2.17 27.50 26.69
C GLY A 358 2.07 26.14 27.39
N ARG A 359 1.37 25.21 26.76
CA ARG A 359 1.04 23.90 27.30
C ARG A 359 1.35 22.80 26.29
N ILE A 360 1.77 21.65 26.80
CA ILE A 360 1.82 20.42 26.01
C ILE A 360 0.40 19.83 25.95
N PHE A 361 -0.19 19.81 24.76
CA PHE A 361 -1.50 19.22 24.47
C PHE A 361 -1.45 17.70 24.52
N SER A 362 -0.43 17.09 23.90
CA SER A 362 -0.24 15.65 23.84
C SER A 362 1.21 15.28 23.61
N ILE A 363 1.62 14.10 24.04
CA ILE A 363 2.92 13.50 23.71
C ILE A 363 2.64 12.15 23.04
N THR A 364 3.30 11.91 21.91
CA THR A 364 3.30 10.62 21.21
C THR A 364 4.67 9.99 21.35
N GLU A 365 4.78 8.81 21.92
CA GLU A 365 6.00 7.99 21.82
C GLU A 365 5.96 7.22 20.50
N LYS A 366 6.99 7.38 19.67
CA LYS A 366 7.08 6.64 18.41
C LYS A 366 7.99 5.43 18.61
N ARG A 367 7.46 4.24 18.35
CA ARG A 367 8.22 2.99 18.36
C ARG A 367 8.31 2.42 16.95
N PHE A 368 9.50 2.02 16.55
CA PHE A 368 9.69 1.32 15.28
C PHE A 368 9.28 -0.13 15.49
N PRO A 369 8.39 -0.69 14.65
CA PRO A 369 8.08 -2.11 14.70
C PRO A 369 9.35 -2.91 14.43
N GLU A 370 9.64 -3.84 15.33
CA GLU A 370 10.76 -4.77 15.26
C GLU A 370 10.20 -6.19 15.25
N VAL A 371 10.91 -7.11 14.61
CA VAL A 371 10.71 -8.54 14.76
C VAL A 371 11.96 -9.16 15.36
N GLU A 372 11.77 -10.14 16.24
CA GLU A 372 12.88 -10.86 16.88
C GLU A 372 13.10 -12.20 16.18
N GLY A 373 14.34 -12.48 15.82
CA GLY A 373 14.76 -13.73 15.22
C GLY A 373 14.65 -14.89 16.20
N ASP A 374 14.16 -16.02 15.73
CA ASP A 374 14.09 -17.28 16.47
C ASP A 374 15.11 -18.31 15.97
N GLY A 375 16.02 -17.91 15.07
CA GLY A 375 17.03 -18.76 14.44
C GLY A 375 16.47 -19.78 13.45
N ARG A 376 15.17 -19.74 13.13
CA ARG A 376 14.49 -20.76 12.30
C ARG A 376 13.58 -20.17 11.24
N SER A 377 12.79 -19.16 11.62
CA SER A 377 11.82 -18.49 10.77
C SER A 377 12.50 -17.46 9.90
N THR A 378 12.06 -17.38 8.65
CA THR A 378 12.47 -16.31 7.72
C THR A 378 11.91 -14.96 8.14
N LEU A 379 12.50 -13.85 7.66
CA LEU A 379 11.98 -12.50 7.88
C LEU A 379 10.52 -12.36 7.42
N GLU A 380 10.13 -12.98 6.30
CA GLU A 380 8.72 -13.01 5.86
C GLU A 380 7.81 -13.68 6.90
N GLU A 381 8.21 -14.83 7.45
CA GLU A 381 7.42 -15.56 8.44
C GLU A 381 7.32 -14.78 9.75
N LEU A 382 8.41 -14.15 10.20
CA LEU A 382 8.41 -13.31 11.40
C LEU A 382 7.47 -12.10 11.26
N ILE A 383 7.49 -11.40 10.12
CA ILE A 383 6.56 -10.30 9.82
C ILE A 383 5.10 -10.77 9.82
N LEU A 384 4.83 -11.94 9.24
CA LEU A 384 3.48 -12.49 9.16
C LEU A 384 2.99 -13.03 10.51
N LYS A 385 3.88 -13.58 11.34
CA LYS A 385 3.61 -14.11 12.67
C LYS A 385 3.34 -12.99 13.67
N ASP A 386 4.06 -11.87 13.57
CA ASP A 386 3.88 -10.73 14.47
C ASP A 386 2.48 -10.11 14.33
N GLU A 387 1.86 -9.87 15.49
CA GLU A 387 0.45 -9.49 15.58
C GLU A 387 0.19 -8.03 15.17
N ARG A 388 1.23 -7.20 15.15
CA ARG A 388 1.19 -5.80 14.73
C ARG A 388 1.70 -5.63 13.30
N ALA A 389 2.88 -6.16 12.99
CA ALA A 389 3.52 -6.05 11.68
C ALA A 389 2.66 -6.67 10.58
N VAL A 390 1.88 -7.73 10.89
CA VAL A 390 0.96 -8.35 9.93
C VAL A 390 -0.06 -7.34 9.37
N CYS A 391 -0.50 -6.34 10.14
CA CYS A 391 -1.41 -5.28 9.67
C CYS A 391 -0.81 -4.43 8.55
N MET A 392 0.52 -4.35 8.49
CA MET A 392 1.30 -3.63 7.47
C MET A 392 2.13 -4.58 6.61
N ALA A 393 1.85 -5.89 6.63
CA ALA A 393 2.65 -6.91 5.94
C ALA A 393 2.92 -6.58 4.47
N ARG A 394 1.93 -6.12 3.70
CA ARG A 394 2.14 -5.78 2.27
C ARG A 394 3.21 -4.71 2.08
N PHE A 395 3.27 -3.72 2.97
CA PHE A 395 4.26 -2.66 2.93
C PHE A 395 5.64 -3.22 3.31
N HIS A 396 5.75 -3.90 4.44
CA HIS A 396 7.03 -4.47 4.91
C HIS A 396 7.60 -5.52 3.95
N LEU A 397 6.75 -6.40 3.38
CA LEU A 397 7.18 -7.40 2.40
C LEU A 397 7.69 -6.77 1.11
N LYS A 398 7.09 -5.65 0.66
CA LYS A 398 7.57 -4.91 -0.50
C LYS A 398 8.90 -4.21 -0.20
N GLN A 399 9.00 -3.57 0.96
CA GLN A 399 10.19 -2.84 1.38
C GLN A 399 11.41 -3.75 1.54
N HIS A 400 11.21 -4.94 2.12
CA HIS A 400 12.29 -5.88 2.43
C HIS A 400 12.37 -7.04 1.44
N ALA A 401 11.86 -6.87 0.22
CA ALA A 401 11.72 -7.95 -0.78
C ALA A 401 13.02 -8.74 -1.03
N ALA A 402 14.18 -8.08 -0.99
CA ALA A 402 15.49 -8.70 -1.18
C ALA A 402 15.95 -9.59 0.00
N ARG A 403 15.40 -9.38 1.19
CA ARG A 403 15.82 -10.03 2.45
C ARG A 403 14.78 -10.98 3.03
N LEU A 404 13.63 -11.16 2.37
CA LEU A 404 12.51 -11.93 2.93
C LEU A 404 12.84 -13.39 3.27
N GLY A 405 13.79 -14.00 2.55
CA GLY A 405 14.23 -15.38 2.79
C GLY A 405 15.33 -15.52 3.84
N GLU A 406 15.82 -14.43 4.42
CA GLU A 406 16.85 -14.44 5.45
C GLU A 406 16.28 -14.98 6.77
N VAL A 407 17.02 -15.87 7.44
CA VAL A 407 16.68 -16.37 8.79
C VAL A 407 17.52 -15.58 9.79
N LEU A 408 16.85 -14.79 10.62
CA LEU A 408 17.49 -13.99 11.65
C LEU A 408 17.95 -14.87 12.82
N ALA A 409 19.12 -14.57 13.38
CA ALA A 409 19.65 -15.33 14.52
C ALA A 409 18.74 -15.20 15.75
N GLY A 410 18.79 -16.21 16.64
CA GLY A 410 18.00 -16.19 17.87
C GLY A 410 18.29 -14.95 18.72
N GLY A 411 17.27 -14.16 19.02
CA GLY A 411 17.38 -12.90 19.80
C GLY A 411 17.83 -11.68 18.99
N GLU A 412 18.14 -11.83 17.70
CA GLU A 412 18.45 -10.71 16.82
C GLU A 412 17.18 -9.88 16.57
N ARG A 413 17.27 -8.56 16.79
CA ARG A 413 16.14 -7.65 16.54
C ARG A 413 16.31 -6.93 15.21
N PHE A 414 15.28 -7.05 14.37
CA PHE A 414 15.25 -6.43 13.05
C PHE A 414 14.17 -5.36 12.98
N ALA A 415 14.58 -4.10 12.82
CA ALA A 415 13.66 -2.98 12.64
C ALA A 415 13.03 -3.00 11.24
N LEU A 416 11.70 -3.09 11.18
CA LEU A 416 10.97 -3.13 9.92
C LEU A 416 10.89 -1.76 9.22
N VAL A 417 11.10 -0.67 9.96
CA VAL A 417 11.24 0.68 9.42
C VAL A 417 12.29 1.47 10.19
N GLU A 418 12.96 2.38 9.49
CA GLU A 418 13.94 3.30 10.08
C GLU A 418 13.35 4.69 10.40
N LEU A 419 12.11 4.96 9.97
CA LEU A 419 11.49 6.29 10.03
C LEU A 419 10.16 6.27 10.79
N GLY A 420 9.94 7.30 11.62
CA GLY A 420 8.81 7.45 12.54
C GLY A 420 7.49 7.87 11.93
N SER A 421 7.15 7.34 10.75
CA SER A 421 5.89 7.65 10.07
C SER A 421 4.85 6.54 10.24
N HIS A 422 3.66 6.89 10.72
CA HIS A 422 2.57 5.93 10.95
C HIS A 422 2.16 5.19 9.67
N CYS A 423 2.14 5.88 8.52
CA CYS A 423 1.80 5.24 7.24
C CYS A 423 2.83 4.21 6.78
N ARG A 424 4.03 4.20 7.38
CA ARG A 424 5.09 3.20 7.15
C ARG A 424 5.10 2.10 8.22
N GLY A 425 4.23 2.17 9.22
CA GLY A 425 4.07 1.13 10.24
C GLY A 425 4.66 1.48 11.61
N ALA A 426 5.23 2.68 11.80
CA ALA A 426 5.63 3.14 13.13
C ALA A 426 4.42 3.12 14.09
N LEU A 427 4.64 2.59 15.29
CA LEU A 427 3.64 2.54 16.35
C LEU A 427 3.66 3.85 17.12
N PHE A 428 2.49 4.48 17.25
CA PHE A 428 2.31 5.73 17.99
C PHE A 428 1.59 5.41 19.29
N LEU A 429 2.28 5.61 20.40
CA LEU A 429 1.78 5.32 21.75
C LEU A 429 1.51 6.61 22.51
N ASP A 430 0.58 6.55 23.46
CA ASP A 430 0.29 7.63 24.38
C ASP A 430 1.48 7.87 25.33
N GLY A 431 2.17 8.97 25.07
CA GLY A 431 3.34 9.40 25.82
C GLY A 431 3.02 10.34 26.98
N SER A 432 1.75 10.47 27.39
CA SER A 432 1.33 11.37 28.49
C SER A 432 2.13 11.17 29.77
N ARG A 433 2.57 9.93 30.05
CA ARG A 433 3.47 9.62 31.17
C ARG A 433 4.77 10.43 31.19
N PHE A 434 5.28 10.86 30.04
CA PHE A 434 6.52 11.65 29.92
C PHE A 434 6.30 13.15 30.15
N LYS A 435 5.05 13.61 30.26
CA LYS A 435 4.75 15.01 30.46
C LYS A 435 5.17 15.44 31.87
N THR A 436 6.04 16.43 31.95
CA THR A 436 6.45 17.08 33.20
C THR A 436 6.44 18.61 33.03
N GLU A 437 6.48 19.34 34.13
CA GLU A 437 6.65 20.80 34.09
C GLU A 437 8.01 21.24 33.53
N ALA A 438 9.06 20.43 33.70
CA ALA A 438 10.40 20.73 33.19
C ALA A 438 10.43 20.63 31.66
N LEU A 439 9.82 19.58 31.10
CA LEU A 439 9.65 19.42 29.67
C LEU A 439 8.75 20.53 29.10
N GLU A 440 7.59 20.81 29.72
CA GLU A 440 6.68 21.87 29.25
C GLU A 440 7.36 23.24 29.22
N ARG A 441 8.14 23.60 30.26
CA ARG A 441 8.95 24.84 30.27
C ARG A 441 9.97 24.90 29.15
N SER A 442 10.62 23.79 28.84
CA SER A 442 11.65 23.74 27.79
C SER A 442 11.04 23.88 26.40
N ILE A 443 9.92 23.21 26.14
CA ILE A 443 9.16 23.35 24.89
C ILE A 443 8.57 24.76 24.74
N ASP A 444 8.05 25.35 25.82
CA ASP A 444 7.56 26.73 25.81
C ASP A 444 8.69 27.74 25.51
N ARG A 445 9.89 27.52 26.08
CA ARG A 445 11.08 28.33 25.79
C ARG A 445 11.49 28.25 24.32
N LEU A 446 11.50 27.04 23.72
CA LEU A 446 11.75 26.87 22.28
C LEU A 446 10.70 27.59 21.44
N SER A 447 9.42 27.38 21.77
CA SER A 447 8.29 27.95 21.03
C SER A 447 8.30 29.48 21.04
N ARG A 448 8.67 30.11 22.17
CA ARG A 448 8.83 31.57 22.27
C ARG A 448 9.97 32.12 21.43
N GLY A 449 11.02 31.32 21.23
CA GLY A 449 12.15 31.69 20.38
C GLY A 449 11.73 31.91 18.93
N PHE A 450 10.64 31.27 18.49
CA PHE A 450 10.04 31.48 17.18
C PHE A 450 8.85 32.42 17.27
N GLY A 451 9.11 33.72 17.12
CA GLY A 451 8.06 34.75 17.15
C GLY A 451 6.95 34.42 16.14
N GLY A 452 5.69 34.47 16.57
CA GLY A 452 4.53 34.12 15.74
C GLY A 452 4.15 32.64 15.70
N PHE A 453 4.84 31.76 16.43
CA PHE A 453 4.45 30.36 16.60
C PHE A 453 3.65 30.14 17.89
N TYR A 454 2.50 29.45 17.78
CA TYR A 454 1.58 29.24 18.89
C TYR A 454 0.96 27.84 18.93
N PHE A 455 1.02 27.07 17.84
CA PHE A 455 0.27 25.82 17.73
C PHE A 455 0.94 24.85 16.76
N GLY A 456 1.34 23.67 17.22
CA GLY A 456 1.94 22.68 16.33
C GLY A 456 2.58 21.50 17.06
N ARG A 457 3.16 20.58 16.28
CA ARG A 457 3.82 19.38 16.80
C ARG A 457 5.32 19.41 16.51
N PHE A 458 6.10 19.35 17.58
CA PHE A 458 7.53 19.08 17.51
C PHE A 458 7.77 17.58 17.36
N ASP A 459 8.56 17.18 16.39
CA ASP A 459 9.15 15.84 16.35
C ASP A 459 10.58 15.93 16.93
N ILE A 460 10.79 15.21 18.03
CA ILE A 460 11.95 15.33 18.90
C ILE A 460 12.63 13.97 19.01
N ARG A 461 13.96 13.95 18.94
CA ARG A 461 14.77 12.77 19.26
C ARG A 461 15.60 12.99 20.52
N THR A 462 15.75 11.94 21.30
CA THR A 462 16.47 11.99 22.59
C THR A 462 17.14 10.66 22.89
N PRO A 463 18.40 10.65 23.37
CA PRO A 463 19.07 9.42 23.77
C PRO A 463 18.50 8.82 25.06
N SER A 464 17.84 9.64 25.90
CA SER A 464 17.34 9.23 27.21
C SER A 464 15.91 9.72 27.44
N PRO A 465 14.93 8.82 27.65
CA PRO A 465 13.58 9.21 28.03
C PRO A 465 13.53 10.02 29.33
N GLU A 466 14.50 9.81 30.23
CA GLU A 466 14.60 10.57 31.48
C GLU A 466 15.09 12.01 31.23
N ASP A 467 16.06 12.20 30.33
CA ASP A 467 16.48 13.54 29.93
C ASP A 467 15.36 14.30 29.23
N PHE A 468 14.60 13.60 28.38
CA PHE A 468 13.40 14.14 27.76
C PHE A 468 12.37 14.60 28.80
N ARG A 469 12.07 13.77 29.81
CA ARG A 469 11.21 14.19 30.95
C ARG A 469 11.76 15.41 31.67
N ARG A 470 13.07 15.58 31.75
CA ARG A 470 13.71 16.75 32.40
C ARG A 470 13.81 17.97 31.47
N GLY A 471 13.40 17.85 30.21
CA GLY A 471 13.51 18.90 29.20
C GLY A 471 14.96 19.19 28.80
N ARG A 472 15.83 18.17 28.79
CA ARG A 472 17.27 18.27 28.48
C ARG A 472 17.65 17.27 27.40
N ASN A 473 18.82 17.47 26.80
CA ASN A 473 19.48 16.54 25.87
C ASN A 473 18.51 15.95 24.83
N PHE A 474 17.81 16.82 24.11
CA PHE A 474 16.94 16.43 23.01
C PHE A 474 17.18 17.32 21.80
N LYS A 475 16.84 16.81 20.62
CA LYS A 475 16.97 17.50 19.34
C LYS A 475 15.61 17.54 18.65
N VAL A 476 15.13 18.74 18.34
CA VAL A 476 14.00 18.94 17.43
C VAL A 476 14.50 18.66 16.01
N VAL A 477 13.91 17.67 15.35
CA VAL A 477 14.22 17.30 13.97
C VAL A 477 13.23 17.90 12.96
N GLU A 478 12.00 18.18 13.42
CA GLU A 478 10.93 18.77 12.63
C GLU A 478 9.93 19.49 13.53
N LEU A 479 9.30 20.55 13.00
CA LEU A 479 8.16 21.22 13.62
C LEU A 479 7.07 21.38 12.55
N ASN A 480 5.88 20.86 12.84
CA ASN A 480 4.73 20.90 11.95
C ASN A 480 3.70 21.92 12.48
N GLY A 481 3.07 22.67 11.57
CA GLY A 481 2.11 23.72 11.92
C GLY A 481 0.70 23.20 12.21
N VAL A 482 -0.30 23.94 11.72
CA VAL A 482 -1.72 23.74 12.07
C VAL A 482 -2.31 22.40 11.61
N THR A 483 -1.76 21.79 10.56
CA THR A 483 -2.19 20.46 10.07
C THR A 483 -1.51 19.30 10.78
N SER A 484 -0.60 19.58 11.71
CA SER A 484 -0.08 18.53 12.59
C SER A 484 -1.22 17.90 13.38
N GLU A 485 -1.12 16.61 13.62
CA GLU A 485 -2.11 15.85 14.38
C GLU A 485 -1.54 15.43 15.73
N ALA A 486 -2.39 15.43 16.76
CA ALA A 486 -2.12 14.84 18.06
C ALA A 486 -2.07 13.31 17.95
N THR A 487 -0.98 12.80 17.40
CA THR A 487 -0.81 11.41 16.94
C THR A 487 -0.91 10.33 18.02
N HIS A 488 -0.89 10.69 19.31
CA HIS A 488 -1.15 9.76 20.42
C HIS A 488 -2.53 9.10 20.36
N ILE A 489 -3.49 9.67 19.61
CA ILE A 489 -4.80 9.06 19.39
C ILE A 489 -4.69 7.65 18.79
N TYR A 490 -3.61 7.35 18.05
CA TYR A 490 -3.37 6.06 17.42
C TYR A 490 -2.86 4.99 18.38
N ASP A 491 -2.74 5.29 19.67
CA ASP A 491 -2.46 4.25 20.67
C ASP A 491 -3.55 3.16 20.63
N PRO A 492 -3.18 1.87 20.55
CA PRO A 492 -4.14 0.77 20.49
C PRO A 492 -5.12 0.69 21.66
N THR A 493 -4.82 1.33 22.79
CA THR A 493 -5.70 1.40 23.96
C THR A 493 -6.85 2.40 23.79
N HIS A 494 -6.77 3.29 22.80
CA HIS A 494 -7.77 4.33 22.56
C HIS A 494 -8.84 3.91 21.53
N GLY A 495 -10.10 4.19 21.87
CA GLY A 495 -11.24 3.99 20.97
C GLY A 495 -11.46 5.15 19.99
N LEU A 496 -12.26 4.92 18.96
CA LEU A 496 -12.58 5.92 17.92
C LEU A 496 -13.17 7.22 18.49
N LEU A 497 -14.06 7.12 19.47
CA LEU A 497 -14.68 8.30 20.11
C LEU A 497 -13.67 9.17 20.85
N TYR A 498 -12.66 8.53 21.47
CA TYR A 498 -11.56 9.25 22.11
C TYR A 498 -10.76 10.04 21.07
N ALA A 499 -10.41 9.41 19.94
CA ALA A 499 -9.70 10.07 18.86
C ALA A 499 -10.45 11.31 18.35
N TYR A 500 -11.76 11.19 18.08
CA TYR A 500 -12.56 12.36 17.67
C TYR A 500 -12.64 13.44 18.73
N LYS A 501 -12.82 13.10 20.01
CA LYS A 501 -12.82 14.08 21.11
C LYS A 501 -11.51 14.88 21.15
N VAL A 502 -10.38 14.22 20.97
CA VAL A 502 -9.06 14.86 20.92
C VAL A 502 -8.94 15.77 19.70
N LEU A 503 -9.27 15.27 18.50
CA LEU A 503 -9.17 16.04 17.26
C LEU A 503 -10.10 17.25 17.23
N PHE A 504 -11.33 17.12 17.73
CA PHE A 504 -12.25 18.25 17.85
C PHE A 504 -11.70 19.30 18.81
N ARG A 505 -11.14 18.89 19.95
CA ARG A 505 -10.48 19.82 20.88
C ARG A 505 -9.29 20.52 20.23
N GLN A 506 -8.47 19.78 19.48
CA GLN A 506 -7.31 20.31 18.76
C GLN A 506 -7.74 21.38 17.75
N TRP A 507 -8.71 21.09 16.88
CA TRP A 507 -9.20 22.05 15.88
C TRP A 507 -9.88 23.26 16.51
N ARG A 508 -10.64 23.07 17.59
CA ARG A 508 -11.21 24.19 18.34
C ARG A 508 -10.11 25.14 18.85
N LEU A 509 -9.03 24.60 19.41
CA LEU A 509 -7.88 25.41 19.86
C LEU A 509 -7.22 26.17 18.68
N ALA A 510 -7.05 25.53 17.53
CA ALA A 510 -6.48 26.19 16.34
C ALA A 510 -7.33 27.40 15.89
N PHE A 511 -8.66 27.27 15.89
CA PHE A 511 -9.58 28.37 15.57
C PHE A 511 -9.60 29.46 16.65
N GLU A 512 -9.57 29.10 17.93
CA GLU A 512 -9.48 30.07 19.04
C GLU A 512 -8.20 30.91 18.94
N ILE A 513 -7.04 30.27 18.74
CA ILE A 513 -5.75 30.94 18.58
C ILE A 513 -5.75 31.78 17.30
N GLY A 514 -6.26 31.24 16.18
CA GLY A 514 -6.40 31.98 14.92
C GLY A 514 -7.28 33.23 15.06
N ALA A 515 -8.38 33.16 15.82
CA ALA A 515 -9.24 34.31 16.10
C ALA A 515 -8.50 35.40 16.89
N LEU A 516 -7.73 35.02 17.91
CA LEU A 516 -6.94 35.94 18.71
C LEU A 516 -5.82 36.60 17.89
N ASN A 517 -5.14 35.84 17.03
CA ASN A 517 -4.13 36.38 16.12
C ASN A 517 -4.75 37.32 15.07
N ARG A 518 -5.93 36.98 14.54
CA ARG A 518 -6.67 37.86 13.62
C ARG A 518 -7.03 39.20 14.27
N ALA A 519 -7.42 39.18 15.54
CA ALA A 519 -7.70 40.41 16.30
C ALA A 519 -6.46 41.31 16.48
N ARG A 520 -5.24 40.76 16.33
CA ARG A 520 -3.96 41.50 16.35
C ARG A 520 -3.39 41.81 14.96
N GLY A 521 -4.18 41.63 13.90
CA GLY A 521 -3.81 42.00 12.53
C GLY A 521 -3.32 40.85 11.65
N ALA A 522 -3.26 39.60 12.13
CA ALA A 522 -2.97 38.46 11.26
C ALA A 522 -4.11 38.27 10.24
N ARG A 523 -3.76 38.09 8.97
CA ARG A 523 -4.75 37.91 7.89
C ARG A 523 -4.88 36.43 7.55
N PRO A 524 -6.09 35.86 7.55
CA PRO A 524 -6.30 34.50 7.06
C PRO A 524 -6.07 34.47 5.56
N VAL A 525 -5.47 33.40 5.06
CA VAL A 525 -5.38 33.20 3.62
C VAL A 525 -6.78 32.98 3.04
N THR A 526 -7.00 33.43 1.82
CA THR A 526 -8.27 33.20 1.13
C THR A 526 -8.44 31.72 0.78
N LEU A 527 -9.68 31.29 0.54
CA LEU A 527 -9.95 29.92 0.11
C LEU A 527 -9.26 29.61 -1.24
N PHE A 528 -9.23 30.57 -2.15
CA PHE A 528 -8.57 30.44 -3.45
C PHE A 528 -7.06 30.25 -3.32
N GLU A 529 -6.40 31.06 -2.48
CA GLU A 529 -4.97 30.90 -2.18
C GLU A 529 -4.68 29.54 -1.54
N LEU A 530 -5.51 29.11 -0.59
CA LEU A 530 -5.35 27.81 0.06
C LEU A 530 -5.46 26.64 -0.92
N VAL A 531 -6.43 26.69 -1.84
CA VAL A 531 -6.56 25.69 -2.92
C VAL A 531 -5.36 25.73 -3.86
N GLY A 532 -4.86 26.93 -4.19
CA GLY A 532 -3.65 27.11 -5.00
C GLY A 532 -2.41 26.48 -4.36
N LEU A 533 -2.17 26.75 -3.08
CA LEU A 533 -1.08 26.17 -2.29
C LEU A 533 -1.17 24.64 -2.24
N THR A 534 -2.38 24.13 -2.00
CA THR A 534 -2.64 22.68 -1.95
C THR A 534 -2.35 22.01 -3.29
N ARG A 535 -2.82 22.60 -4.41
CA ARG A 535 -2.54 22.09 -5.77
C ARG A 535 -1.04 22.11 -6.09
N LYS A 536 -0.33 23.17 -5.70
CA LYS A 536 1.12 23.28 -5.91
C LYS A 536 1.87 22.18 -5.14
N ALA A 537 1.50 21.94 -3.89
CA ALA A 537 2.10 20.90 -3.06
C ALA A 537 1.85 19.48 -3.61
N PHE A 538 0.63 19.18 -4.08
CA PHE A 538 0.33 17.89 -4.71
C PHE A 538 1.10 17.67 -6.03
N ARG A 539 1.37 18.74 -6.80
CA ARG A 539 2.21 18.65 -8.00
C ARG A 539 3.69 18.42 -7.70
N LEU A 540 4.19 18.97 -6.60
CA LEU A 540 5.59 18.84 -6.17
C LEU A 540 5.87 17.52 -5.43
N GLY A 541 4.85 16.88 -4.84
CA GLY A 541 4.97 15.58 -4.18
C GLY A 541 4.50 14.37 -5.00
N GLY A 542 4.56 14.43 -6.34
CA GLY A 542 3.95 13.41 -7.19
C GLY A 542 4.83 12.16 -7.42
N GLU A 543 4.47 11.02 -6.83
CA GLU A 543 3.77 9.86 -7.45
C GLU A 543 3.34 8.82 -6.39
#